data_AF-A0A367KYA6-F1
#
_entry.id   AF-A0A367KYA6-F1
#
_cell.length_a   1.000
_cell.length_b   1.000
_cell.length_c   1.000
_cell.angle_alpha   90.00
_cell.angle_beta   90.00
_cell.angle_gamma   90.00
#
_symmetry.space_group_name_H-M   'P 1'
#
loop_
_entity.id
_entity.type
_entity.pdbx_description
1 polymer ?
#
loop_
_entity_poly.entity_id
_entity_poly.type
_entity_poly.pdbx_seq_one_letter_code
_entity_poly.pdbx_strand_id
1 'polypeptide(L)'
;MELVLDIRGGIERDKVIIQYARKPGLAHNQRWKYENGYIFIASNPNLVLDIKGGEYKNGSTVFLNVRNPHSQTQQFLIQPFENEKSKQELALLRPPPNQRNTLFPRREELYDCYRLVYLENKQVSPYQLAGASAFKAIKDYIAETKKANQHVVVNDESRKAVTNLVQQEVQQTLTQHQAYRQELVNEATKAADSYFSNEYNDQ
;
A
#
# COMPACT_ATOMS: atom_id res chain seq x y z
N MET A 1 -16.12 -3.43 -3.96
CA MET A 1 -15.50 -2.80 -2.77
C MET A 1 -14.51 -3.80 -2.20
N GLU A 2 -13.21 -3.50 -2.20
CA GLU A 2 -12.19 -4.38 -1.61
C GLU A 2 -12.12 -4.09 -0.11
N LEU A 3 -12.47 -5.09 0.71
CA LEU A 3 -12.32 -5.02 2.15
C LEU A 3 -10.94 -5.53 2.55
N VAL A 4 -10.29 -4.83 3.47
CA VAL A 4 -8.96 -5.16 3.98
C VAL A 4 -8.96 -5.23 5.50
N LEU A 5 -7.91 -5.85 6.05
CA LEU A 5 -7.67 -5.89 7.49
C LEU A 5 -7.32 -4.48 8.00
N ASP A 6 -8.10 -3.96 8.94
CA ASP A 6 -7.97 -2.59 9.47
C ASP A 6 -8.03 -2.62 11.01
N ILE A 7 -7.24 -1.76 11.65
CA ILE A 7 -7.37 -1.51 13.09
C ILE A 7 -8.41 -0.41 13.33
N ARG A 8 -9.48 -0.78 14.03
CA ARG A 8 -10.56 0.13 14.37
C ARG A 8 -10.04 1.29 15.24
N GLY A 9 -10.21 2.52 14.75
CA GLY A 9 -9.93 3.73 15.53
C GLY A 9 -8.44 4.07 15.69
N GLY A 10 -7.55 3.48 14.89
CA GLY A 10 -6.12 3.83 14.86
C GLY A 10 -5.20 2.78 15.50
N ILE A 11 -3.89 3.04 15.46
CA ILE A 11 -2.86 2.10 15.91
C ILE A 11 -2.57 2.30 17.40
N GLU A 12 -3.17 1.47 18.24
CA GLU A 12 -2.98 1.47 19.68
C GLU A 12 -3.28 0.06 20.22
N ARG A 13 -2.74 -0.28 21.39
CA ARG A 13 -3.08 -1.51 22.12
C ARG A 13 -4.59 -1.61 22.35
N ASP A 14 -5.09 -2.83 22.46
CA ASP A 14 -6.48 -3.17 22.82
C ASP A 14 -7.51 -2.79 21.76
N LYS A 15 -7.08 -2.34 20.59
CA LYS A 15 -7.95 -2.08 19.45
C LYS A 15 -8.36 -3.38 18.75
N VAL A 16 -9.62 -3.42 18.35
CA VAL A 16 -10.21 -4.55 17.62
C VAL A 16 -9.78 -4.49 16.17
N ILE A 17 -9.53 -5.66 15.59
CA ILE A 17 -9.27 -5.82 14.17
C ILE A 17 -10.60 -6.03 13.44
N ILE A 18 -10.81 -5.27 12.37
CA ILE A 18 -12.03 -5.30 11.58
C ILE A 18 -11.69 -5.48 10.09
N GLN A 19 -12.71 -5.83 9.32
CA GLN A 19 -12.68 -5.61 7.88
C GLN A 19 -13.21 -4.21 7.60
N TYR A 20 -12.50 -3.44 6.78
CA TYR A 20 -12.92 -2.10 6.40
C TYR A 20 -12.59 -1.83 4.93
N ALA A 21 -13.27 -0.86 4.33
CA ALA A 21 -12.93 -0.41 2.98
C ALA A 21 -11.45 -0.02 2.92
N ARG A 22 -10.75 -0.48 1.89
CA ARG A 22 -9.37 -0.07 1.62
C ARG A 22 -9.30 1.45 1.55
N LYS A 23 -8.51 2.05 2.44
CA LYS A 23 -8.35 3.51 2.53
C LYS A 23 -7.23 3.98 1.60
N PRO A 24 -7.43 5.09 0.88
CA PRO A 24 -6.40 5.66 0.02
C PRO A 24 -5.19 6.18 0.79
N GLY A 25 -4.02 6.15 0.15
CA GLY A 25 -2.79 6.74 0.69
C GLY A 25 -2.20 6.00 1.92
N LEU A 26 -1.69 6.77 2.88
CA LEU A 26 -0.95 6.33 4.09
C LEU A 26 -1.88 5.77 5.19
N ALA A 27 -2.74 4.81 4.86
CA ALA A 27 -3.56 4.11 5.83
C ALA A 27 -2.71 3.13 6.66
N HIS A 28 -1.88 3.65 7.57
CA HIS A 28 -0.95 2.87 8.38
C HIS A 28 -1.65 1.76 9.17
N ASN A 29 -2.89 2.01 9.61
CA ASN A 29 -3.73 1.04 10.31
C ASN A 29 -4.25 -0.11 9.42
N GLN A 30 -3.91 -0.12 8.13
CA GLN A 30 -4.19 -1.19 7.15
C GLN A 30 -2.91 -1.79 6.54
N ARG A 31 -1.72 -1.42 7.04
CA ARG A 31 -0.43 -1.90 6.51
C ARG A 31 0.16 -2.94 7.44
N TRP A 32 0.09 -4.20 7.01
CA TRP A 32 0.52 -5.34 7.79
C TRP A 32 1.80 -5.96 7.21
N LYS A 33 2.65 -6.48 8.08
CA LYS A 33 3.79 -7.34 7.74
C LYS A 33 3.62 -8.67 8.46
N TYR A 34 4.19 -9.71 7.87
CA TYR A 34 4.30 -11.03 8.49
C TYR A 34 5.77 -11.44 8.54
N GLU A 35 6.26 -11.73 9.73
CA GLU A 35 7.65 -12.15 9.94
C GLU A 35 7.74 -13.02 11.19
N ASN A 36 8.43 -14.16 11.11
CA ASN A 36 8.70 -15.05 12.25
C ASN A 36 7.44 -15.41 13.06
N GLY A 37 6.33 -15.71 12.38
CA GLY A 37 5.06 -16.07 13.00
C GLY A 37 4.22 -14.89 13.52
N TYR A 38 4.72 -13.66 13.47
CA TYR A 38 3.98 -12.48 13.91
C TYR A 38 3.35 -11.75 12.71
N ILE A 39 2.08 -11.36 12.86
CA ILE A 39 1.42 -10.40 11.97
C ILE A 39 1.38 -9.06 12.72
N PHE A 40 1.99 -8.02 12.16
CA PHE A 40 2.18 -6.74 12.84
C PHE A 40 2.01 -5.54 11.91
N ILE A 41 1.82 -4.37 12.50
CA ILE A 41 1.69 -3.12 11.74
C ILE A 41 3.05 -2.65 11.26
N ALA A 42 3.14 -2.34 9.96
CA ALA A 42 4.40 -1.94 9.33
C ALA A 42 5.03 -0.70 9.98
N SER A 43 4.23 0.23 10.49
CA SER A 43 4.71 1.43 11.17
C SER A 43 5.05 1.24 12.66
N ASN A 44 4.66 0.11 13.28
CA ASN A 44 5.01 -0.22 14.66
C ASN A 44 5.14 -1.74 14.86
N PRO A 45 6.34 -2.32 14.66
CA PRO A 45 6.58 -3.75 14.79
C PRO A 45 6.40 -4.34 16.19
N ASN A 46 6.24 -3.51 17.23
CA ASN A 46 5.97 -3.96 18.59
C ASN A 46 4.49 -4.24 18.84
N LEU A 47 3.60 -3.88 17.91
CA LEU A 47 2.17 -4.14 17.99
C LEU A 47 1.78 -5.24 17.00
N VAL A 48 1.34 -6.38 17.55
CA VAL A 48 1.05 -7.63 16.82
C VAL A 48 -0.40 -8.04 16.99
N LEU A 49 -0.89 -8.89 16.10
CA LEU A 49 -2.15 -9.59 16.30
C LEU A 49 -2.07 -10.53 17.50
N ASP A 50 -3.15 -10.58 18.26
CA ASP A 50 -3.31 -11.45 19.43
C ASP A 50 -4.75 -11.96 19.49
N ILE A 51 -4.94 -13.15 20.05
CA ILE A 51 -6.24 -13.77 20.28
C ILE A 51 -6.66 -13.45 21.72
N LYS A 52 -7.72 -12.64 21.85
CA LYS A 52 -8.20 -12.18 23.15
C LYS A 52 -8.66 -13.35 24.01
N GLY A 53 -8.22 -13.35 25.26
CA GLY A 53 -8.60 -14.36 26.25
C GLY A 53 -7.73 -15.61 26.25
N GLY A 54 -6.77 -15.75 25.34
CA GLY A 54 -5.82 -16.88 25.37
C GLY A 54 -6.41 -18.22 24.91
N GLU A 55 -7.69 -18.25 24.56
CA GLU A 55 -8.41 -19.46 24.20
C GLU A 55 -8.69 -19.48 22.70
N TYR A 56 -8.30 -20.55 22.00
CA TYR A 56 -8.57 -20.74 20.57
C TYR A 56 -10.02 -21.19 20.31
N LYS A 57 -11.00 -20.48 20.87
CA LYS A 57 -12.43 -20.80 20.73
C LYS A 57 -13.04 -20.10 19.52
N ASN A 58 -14.06 -20.71 18.93
CA ASN A 58 -14.85 -20.04 17.90
C ASN A 58 -15.43 -18.72 18.41
N GLY A 59 -15.30 -17.66 17.62
CA GLY A 59 -15.74 -16.32 18.00
C GLY A 59 -14.74 -15.53 18.85
N SER A 60 -13.57 -16.09 19.17
CA SER A 60 -12.52 -15.35 19.88
C SER A 60 -12.10 -14.12 19.08
N THR A 61 -12.05 -12.97 19.75
CA THR A 61 -11.76 -11.70 19.11
C THR A 61 -10.26 -11.58 18.84
N VAL A 62 -9.90 -11.21 17.61
CA VAL A 62 -8.52 -10.80 17.28
C VAL A 62 -8.38 -9.31 17.57
N PHE A 63 -7.32 -8.94 18.27
CA PHE A 63 -7.05 -7.57 18.68
C PHE A 63 -5.56 -7.24 18.55
N LEU A 64 -5.23 -5.94 18.63
CA LEU A 64 -3.85 -5.47 18.60
C LEU A 64 -3.27 -5.46 20.02
N ASN A 65 -2.13 -6.13 20.22
CA ASN A 65 -1.44 -6.16 21.51
C ASN A 65 0.07 -5.93 21.36
N VAL A 66 0.73 -5.64 22.47
CA VAL A 66 2.19 -5.57 22.54
C VAL A 66 2.76 -6.98 22.35
N ARG A 67 3.78 -7.06 21.49
CA ARG A 67 4.52 -8.31 21.20
C ARG A 67 5.08 -8.91 22.49
N ASN A 68 4.75 -10.17 22.72
CA ASN A 68 5.24 -10.99 23.80
C ASN A 68 5.81 -12.30 23.20
N PRO A 69 7.14 -12.50 23.22
CA PRO A 69 7.79 -13.70 22.69
C PRO A 69 7.32 -15.02 23.33
N HIS A 70 6.74 -14.95 24.51
CA HIS A 70 6.23 -16.11 25.24
C HIS A 70 4.74 -16.37 25.00
N SER A 71 4.06 -15.52 24.22
CA SER A 71 2.64 -15.68 23.92
C SER A 71 2.41 -16.54 22.69
N GLN A 72 1.79 -17.70 22.89
CA GLN A 72 1.37 -18.58 21.79
C GLN A 72 0.18 -18.00 21.01
N THR A 73 -0.60 -17.10 21.60
CA THR A 73 -1.76 -16.47 20.94
C THR A 73 -1.38 -15.36 19.97
N GLN A 74 -0.09 -15.01 19.92
CA GLN A 74 0.49 -14.04 19.00
C GLN A 74 1.28 -14.70 17.85
N GLN A 75 1.25 -16.03 17.76
CA GLN A 75 1.93 -16.80 16.73
C GLN A 75 0.92 -17.37 15.74
N PHE A 76 1.09 -16.99 14.48
CA PHE A 76 0.23 -17.38 13.37
C PHE A 76 1.06 -18.13 12.34
N LEU A 77 0.56 -19.27 11.90
CA LEU A 77 1.09 -19.97 10.74
C LEU A 77 0.26 -19.56 9.52
N ILE A 78 0.87 -18.89 8.56
CA ILE A 78 0.25 -18.60 7.27
C ILE A 78 0.58 -19.72 6.30
N GLN A 79 -0.45 -20.45 5.84
CA GLN A 79 -0.34 -21.48 4.82
C GLN A 79 -1.19 -21.10 3.61
N PRO A 80 -0.72 -21.34 2.38
CA PRO A 80 -1.57 -21.25 1.21
C PRO A 80 -2.79 -22.16 1.38
N PHE A 81 -3.97 -21.59 1.18
CA PHE A 81 -5.21 -22.37 1.12
C PHE A 81 -5.67 -22.42 -0.33
N GLU A 82 -5.30 -23.51 -1.00
CA GLU A 82 -5.68 -23.76 -2.38
C GLU A 82 -6.70 -24.89 -2.45
N ASN A 83 -7.91 -24.56 -2.89
CA ASN A 83 -8.88 -25.52 -3.39
C ASN A 83 -9.40 -25.01 -4.75
N GLU A 84 -10.15 -25.83 -5.48
CA GLU A 84 -10.62 -25.43 -6.81
C GLU A 84 -11.44 -24.14 -6.79
N LYS A 85 -12.21 -23.90 -5.72
CA LYS A 85 -12.94 -22.65 -5.52
C LYS A 85 -12.01 -21.47 -5.28
N SER A 86 -10.99 -21.58 -4.42
CA SER A 86 -10.05 -20.47 -4.14
C SER A 86 -9.15 -20.18 -5.33
N LYS A 87 -8.81 -21.19 -6.16
CA LYS A 87 -8.14 -20.98 -7.45
C LYS A 87 -9.03 -20.22 -8.43
N GLN A 88 -10.30 -20.58 -8.53
CA GLN A 88 -11.27 -19.85 -9.37
C GLN A 88 -11.49 -18.43 -8.88
N GLU A 89 -11.69 -18.22 -7.57
CA GLU A 89 -11.83 -16.89 -6.97
C GLU A 89 -10.56 -16.06 -7.14
N LEU A 90 -9.38 -16.63 -6.92
CA LEU A 90 -8.10 -15.95 -7.18
C LEU A 90 -7.93 -15.56 -8.66
N ALA A 91 -8.33 -16.44 -9.59
CA ALA A 91 -8.31 -16.17 -11.03
C ALA A 91 -9.30 -15.06 -11.43
N LEU A 92 -10.41 -14.91 -10.69
CA LEU A 92 -11.39 -13.85 -10.88
C LEU A 92 -10.99 -12.53 -10.21
N LEU A 93 -10.21 -12.58 -9.12
CA LEU A 93 -9.89 -11.39 -8.31
C LEU A 93 -8.76 -10.55 -8.91
N ARG A 94 -7.84 -11.13 -9.70
CA ARG A 94 -6.73 -10.41 -10.36
C ARG A 94 -6.27 -11.20 -11.60
N PRO A 95 -5.74 -10.56 -12.64
CA PRO A 95 -4.86 -11.29 -13.55
C PRO A 95 -3.73 -11.91 -12.72
N PRO A 96 -3.43 -13.21 -12.87
CA PRO A 96 -2.45 -13.90 -12.04
C PRO A 96 -1.11 -13.15 -12.06
N PRO A 97 -0.38 -13.06 -10.92
CA PRO A 97 0.92 -12.36 -10.84
C PRO A 97 1.93 -12.82 -11.91
N ASN A 98 1.77 -14.05 -12.39
CA ASN A 98 2.68 -14.74 -13.29
C ASN A 98 2.52 -14.31 -14.77
N GLN A 99 1.55 -13.45 -15.10
CA GLN A 99 1.43 -12.82 -16.41
C GLN A 99 1.65 -11.31 -16.25
N ARG A 100 2.89 -10.91 -15.99
CA ARG A 100 3.30 -9.50 -16.10
C ARG A 100 3.55 -9.18 -17.57
N ASN A 101 2.65 -8.40 -18.16
CA ASN A 101 2.82 -7.86 -19.52
C ASN A 101 3.70 -6.60 -19.54
N THR A 102 4.04 -6.04 -18.38
CA THR A 102 4.84 -4.82 -18.25
C THR A 102 5.87 -4.97 -17.12
N LEU A 103 7.03 -4.31 -17.27
CA LEU A 103 8.04 -4.17 -16.21
C LEU A 103 7.72 -3.02 -15.24
N PHE A 104 6.84 -2.10 -15.66
CA PHE A 104 6.44 -0.93 -14.88
C PHE A 104 5.53 -1.33 -13.70
N PRO A 105 5.73 -0.78 -12.48
CA PRO A 105 4.88 -1.07 -11.33
C PRO A 105 3.41 -0.70 -11.57
N ARG A 106 2.50 -1.56 -11.14
CA ARG A 106 1.05 -1.26 -11.13
C ARG A 106 0.74 -0.15 -10.13
N ARG A 107 -0.42 0.48 -10.27
CA ARG A 107 -0.87 1.55 -9.35
C ARG A 107 -0.82 1.11 -7.88
N GLU A 108 -1.17 -0.15 -7.58
CA GLU A 108 -1.16 -0.69 -6.22
C GLU A 108 0.25 -0.88 -5.65
N GLU A 109 1.26 -1.00 -6.50
CA GLU A 109 2.66 -1.25 -6.15
C GLU A 109 3.46 0.06 -5.99
N LEU A 110 2.89 1.21 -6.36
CA LEU A 110 3.58 2.52 -6.30
C LEU A 110 4.03 2.90 -4.89
N TYR A 111 3.22 2.61 -3.87
CA TYR A 111 3.60 2.86 -2.47
C TYR A 111 4.76 1.97 -2.03
N ASP A 112 4.80 0.70 -2.47
CA ASP A 112 5.91 -0.18 -2.15
C ASP A 112 7.21 0.30 -2.80
N CYS A 113 7.13 0.79 -4.03
CA CYS A 113 8.27 1.45 -4.68
C CYS A 113 8.73 2.67 -3.87
N TYR A 114 7.81 3.54 -3.47
CA TYR A 114 8.10 4.70 -2.63
C TYR A 114 8.78 4.32 -1.32
N ARG A 115 8.27 3.29 -0.63
CA ARG A 115 8.85 2.78 0.61
C ARG A 115 10.28 2.29 0.40
N LEU A 116 10.51 1.45 -0.61
CA LEU A 116 11.83 0.91 -0.90
C LEU A 116 12.85 2.02 -1.17
N VAL A 117 12.49 3.03 -1.96
CA VAL A 117 13.38 4.12 -2.35
C VAL A 117 13.58 5.13 -1.22
N TYR A 118 12.49 5.74 -0.73
CA TYR A 118 12.56 6.94 0.11
C TYR A 118 12.50 6.66 1.62
N LEU A 119 12.05 5.47 2.03
CA LEU A 119 11.98 5.10 3.47
C LEU A 119 13.06 4.09 3.86
N GLU A 120 13.44 3.20 2.94
CA GLU A 120 14.40 2.11 3.22
C GLU A 120 15.74 2.28 2.49
N ASN A 121 15.89 3.31 1.65
CA ASN A 121 17.10 3.61 0.88
C ASN A 121 17.64 2.39 0.10
N LYS A 122 16.74 1.56 -0.44
CA LYS A 122 17.10 0.38 -1.24
C LYS A 122 17.39 0.79 -2.68
N GLN A 123 18.40 0.17 -3.28
CA GLN A 123 18.58 0.23 -4.72
C GLN A 123 17.48 -0.57 -5.41
N VAL A 124 16.90 0.00 -6.45
CA VAL A 124 15.75 -0.55 -7.19
C VAL A 124 15.95 -0.36 -8.69
N SER A 125 15.12 -1.02 -9.51
CA SER A 125 15.18 -0.83 -10.97
C SER A 125 14.71 0.58 -11.38
N PRO A 126 15.08 1.07 -12.59
CA PRO A 126 14.58 2.35 -13.10
C PRO A 126 13.04 2.44 -13.16
N TYR A 127 12.37 1.31 -13.42
CA TYR A 127 10.90 1.21 -13.39
C TYR A 127 10.34 1.43 -11.98
N GLN A 128 10.94 0.80 -10.98
CA GLN A 128 10.55 0.99 -9.58
C GLN A 128 10.89 2.41 -9.10
N LEU A 129 12.02 2.97 -9.53
CA LEU A 129 12.41 4.33 -9.20
C LEU A 129 11.44 5.36 -9.78
N ALA A 130 11.01 5.17 -11.03
CA ALA A 130 9.97 5.98 -11.67
C ALA A 130 8.63 5.84 -10.94
N GLY A 131 8.22 4.62 -10.58
CA GLY A 131 7.01 4.38 -9.79
C GLY A 131 7.06 5.03 -8.39
N ALA A 132 8.21 4.97 -7.72
CA ALA A 132 8.45 5.62 -6.44
C ALA A 132 8.31 7.15 -6.55
N SER A 133 8.93 7.72 -7.58
CA SER A 133 8.88 9.16 -7.89
C SER A 133 7.45 9.61 -8.18
N ALA A 134 6.69 8.81 -8.94
CA ALA A 134 5.29 9.07 -9.23
C ALA A 134 4.44 9.14 -7.95
N PHE A 135 4.62 8.18 -7.04
CA PHE A 135 3.93 8.18 -5.75
C PHE A 135 4.33 9.37 -4.87
N LYS A 136 5.63 9.72 -4.87
CA LYS A 136 6.14 10.87 -4.13
C LYS A 136 5.44 12.16 -4.59
N ALA A 137 5.38 12.39 -5.90
CA ALA A 137 4.69 13.56 -6.46
C ALA A 137 3.21 13.65 -6.06
N ILE A 138 2.48 12.52 -6.10
CA ILE A 138 1.09 12.44 -5.63
C ILE A 138 1.01 12.81 -4.13
N LYS A 139 1.90 12.23 -3.31
CA LYS A 139 1.94 12.48 -1.86
C LYS A 139 2.22 13.95 -1.55
N ASP A 140 3.15 14.56 -2.28
CA ASP A 140 3.54 15.96 -2.10
C ASP A 140 2.37 16.89 -2.48
N TYR A 141 1.70 16.64 -3.61
CA TYR A 141 0.47 17.34 -4.00
C TYR A 141 -0.60 17.29 -2.91
N ILE A 142 -0.91 16.09 -2.39
CA ILE A 142 -1.91 15.93 -1.33
C ILE A 142 -1.51 16.68 -0.06
N ALA A 143 -0.23 16.65 0.30
CA ALA A 143 0.28 17.35 1.47
C ALA A 143 0.14 18.87 1.32
N GLU A 144 0.39 19.41 0.14
CA GLU A 144 0.23 20.84 -0.18
C GLU A 144 -1.23 21.27 -0.15
N THR A 145 -2.13 20.52 -0.81
CA THR A 145 -3.58 20.79 -0.80
C THR A 145 -4.13 20.81 0.64
N LYS A 146 -3.70 19.85 1.48
CA LYS A 146 -4.10 19.80 2.89
C LYS A 146 -3.51 20.96 3.71
N LYS A 147 -2.26 21.37 3.46
CA LYS A 147 -1.65 22.53 4.12
C LYS A 147 -2.39 23.83 3.76
N ALA A 148 -2.95 23.91 2.56
CA ALA A 148 -3.79 25.02 2.11
C ALA A 148 -5.23 24.96 2.67
N ASN A 149 -5.54 24.02 3.57
CA ASN A 149 -6.90 23.74 4.07
C ASN A 149 -7.92 23.46 2.94
N GLN A 150 -7.46 22.91 1.81
CA GLN A 150 -8.31 22.50 0.71
C GLN A 150 -8.58 20.98 0.75
N HIS A 151 -9.73 20.59 0.20
CA HIS A 151 -10.05 19.19 -0.02
C HIS A 151 -9.41 18.69 -1.31
N VAL A 152 -8.91 17.45 -1.30
CA VAL A 152 -8.41 16.81 -2.52
C VAL A 152 -9.61 16.38 -3.36
N VAL A 153 -9.77 16.99 -4.53
CA VAL A 153 -10.85 16.70 -5.48
C VAL A 153 -10.24 16.25 -6.79
N VAL A 154 -10.76 15.18 -7.38
CA VAL A 154 -10.32 14.70 -8.70
C VAL A 154 -11.10 15.40 -9.80
N ASN A 155 -10.46 16.37 -10.43
CA ASN A 155 -10.93 17.11 -11.61
C ASN A 155 -9.79 17.33 -12.62
N ASP A 156 -10.08 17.90 -13.78
CA ASP A 156 -9.09 18.09 -14.85
C ASP A 156 -7.89 18.94 -14.41
N GLU A 157 -8.09 19.93 -13.53
CA GLU A 157 -7.02 20.79 -13.02
C GLU A 157 -6.08 20.02 -12.09
N SER A 158 -6.64 19.31 -11.11
CA SER A 158 -5.88 18.45 -10.18
C SER A 158 -5.11 17.34 -10.92
N ARG A 159 -5.70 16.69 -11.93
CA ARG A 159 -5.03 15.67 -12.75
C ARG A 159 -3.86 16.25 -13.52
N LYS A 160 -4.01 17.45 -14.10
CA LYS A 160 -2.91 18.18 -14.76
C LYS A 160 -1.82 18.55 -13.75
N ALA A 161 -2.18 19.03 -12.57
CA ALA A 161 -1.23 19.37 -11.51
C ALA A 161 -0.41 18.14 -11.07
N VAL A 162 -1.08 17.03 -10.74
CA VAL A 162 -0.41 15.77 -10.40
C VAL A 162 0.48 15.28 -11.55
N THR A 163 -0.02 15.31 -12.78
CA THR A 163 0.76 14.92 -13.97
C THR A 163 2.04 15.74 -14.11
N ASN A 164 1.96 17.06 -13.96
CA ASN A 164 3.12 17.93 -14.08
C ASN A 164 4.15 17.64 -12.98
N LEU A 165 3.70 17.44 -11.74
CA LEU A 165 4.59 17.08 -10.62
C LEU A 165 5.26 15.72 -10.84
N VAL A 166 4.51 14.72 -11.33
CA VAL A 166 5.07 13.39 -11.65
C VAL A 166 6.12 13.50 -12.75
N GLN A 167 5.85 14.26 -13.82
CA GLN A 167 6.82 14.46 -14.90
C GLN A 167 8.12 15.10 -14.38
N GLN A 168 8.01 16.16 -13.57
CA GLN A 168 9.17 16.84 -13.00
C GLN A 168 9.98 15.92 -12.07
N GLU A 169 9.33 15.26 -11.13
CA GLU A 169 9.99 14.39 -10.14
C GLU A 169 10.68 13.20 -10.81
N VAL A 170 10.02 12.55 -11.78
CA VAL A 170 10.58 11.41 -12.50
C VAL A 170 11.77 11.84 -13.37
N GLN A 171 11.67 12.98 -14.07
CA GLN A 171 12.77 13.49 -14.89
C GLN A 171 14.00 13.85 -14.05
N GLN A 172 13.79 14.48 -12.89
CA GLN A 172 14.86 14.82 -11.95
C GLN A 172 15.55 13.57 -11.40
N THR A 173 14.76 12.55 -11.05
CA THR A 173 15.27 11.32 -10.44
C THR A 173 15.96 10.40 -11.46
N LEU A 174 15.51 10.39 -12.72
CA LEU A 174 16.09 9.57 -13.79
C LEU A 174 17.18 10.29 -14.61
N THR A 175 17.87 11.26 -14.02
CA THR A 175 18.93 12.03 -14.70
C THR A 175 20.03 11.15 -15.30
N GLN A 176 20.31 9.98 -14.71
CA GLN A 176 21.32 9.02 -15.18
C GLN A 176 20.82 8.03 -16.26
N HIS A 177 19.50 7.95 -16.52
CA HIS A 177 18.90 6.90 -17.37
C HIS A 177 18.22 7.50 -18.62
N GLN A 178 19.02 8.04 -19.56
CA GLN A 178 18.50 8.75 -20.73
C GLN A 178 17.67 7.87 -21.69
N ALA A 179 18.06 6.61 -21.91
CA ALA A 179 17.45 5.75 -22.93
C ALA A 179 15.96 5.44 -22.71
N TYR A 180 15.51 5.38 -21.45
CA TYR A 180 14.13 5.02 -21.08
C TYR A 180 13.33 6.18 -20.51
N ARG A 181 13.89 7.40 -20.49
CA ARG A 181 13.33 8.51 -19.72
C ARG A 181 11.90 8.86 -20.15
N GLN A 182 11.64 8.97 -21.45
CA GLN A 182 10.32 9.38 -21.93
C GLN A 182 9.25 8.29 -21.70
N GLU A 183 9.61 7.02 -21.94
CA GLU A 183 8.73 5.88 -21.69
C GLU A 183 8.35 5.79 -20.20
N LEU A 184 9.35 5.87 -19.31
CA LEU A 184 9.13 5.81 -17.86
C LEU A 184 8.32 7.00 -17.34
N VAL A 185 8.51 8.20 -17.88
CA VAL A 185 7.68 9.36 -17.55
C VAL A 185 6.23 9.13 -17.97
N ASN A 186 6.00 8.59 -19.17
CA ASN A 186 4.65 8.31 -19.65
C ASN A 186 3.95 7.24 -18.79
N GLU A 187 4.62 6.14 -18.49
CA GLU A 187 4.07 5.06 -17.66
C GLU A 187 3.85 5.52 -16.20
N ALA A 188 4.78 6.27 -15.63
CA ALA A 188 4.61 6.89 -14.30
C ALA A 188 3.41 7.82 -14.25
N THR A 189 3.21 8.63 -15.29
CA THR A 189 2.06 9.54 -15.37
C THR A 189 0.74 8.76 -15.44
N LYS A 190 0.65 7.73 -16.29
CA LYS A 190 -0.55 6.88 -16.39
C LYS A 190 -0.85 6.16 -15.07
N ALA A 191 0.17 5.58 -14.44
CA ALA A 191 0.02 4.88 -13.17
C ALA A 191 -0.39 5.84 -12.04
N ALA A 192 0.18 7.06 -12.02
CA ALA A 192 -0.17 8.10 -11.06
C ALA A 192 -1.59 8.63 -11.26
N ASP A 193 -2.01 8.91 -12.49
CA ASP A 193 -3.38 9.34 -12.78
C ASP A 193 -4.39 8.26 -12.40
N SER A 194 -4.08 7.00 -12.73
CA SER A 194 -4.90 5.87 -12.31
C SER A 194 -4.95 5.76 -10.78
N TYR A 195 -3.81 5.86 -10.09
CA TYR A 195 -3.78 5.86 -8.62
C TYR A 195 -4.62 7.02 -8.06
N PHE A 196 -4.34 8.26 -8.49
CA PHE A 196 -5.00 9.46 -8.00
C PHE A 196 -6.51 9.42 -8.23
N SER A 197 -6.96 9.04 -9.43
CA SER A 197 -8.38 8.90 -9.73
C SER A 197 -9.02 7.82 -8.86
N ASN A 198 -8.45 6.62 -8.79
CA ASN A 198 -9.09 5.54 -8.01
C ASN A 198 -9.10 5.81 -6.50
N GLU A 199 -8.11 6.53 -6.00
CA GLU A 199 -7.95 6.76 -4.56
C GLU A 199 -8.72 8.01 -4.08
N TYR A 200 -9.06 8.96 -4.96
CA TYR A 200 -9.68 10.25 -4.56
C TYR A 200 -10.96 10.65 -5.32
N ASN A 201 -11.46 9.84 -6.26
CA ASN A 201 -12.66 10.18 -7.05
C ASN A 201 -13.99 9.99 -6.29
N ASP A 202 -13.95 9.37 -5.11
CA ASP A 202 -15.14 9.05 -4.28
C ASP A 202 -15.10 9.69 -2.87
N GLN A 203 -14.40 10.83 -2.69
CA GLN A 203 -14.39 11.59 -1.42
C GLN A 203 -15.18 12.89 -1.49
#